data_AF-W4VBW2-F1
#
_entry.id   AF-W4VBW2-F1
#
_cell.length_a   1.000
_cell.length_b   1.000
_cell.length_c   1.000
_cell.angle_alpha   90.00
_cell.angle_beta   90.00
_cell.angle_gamma   90.00
#
_symmetry.space_group_name_H-M   'P 1'
#
loop_
_entity.id
_entity.type
_entity.pdbx_description
1 polymer ?
#
loop_
_entity_poly.entity_id
_entity_poly.type
_entity_poly.pdbx_seq_one_letter_code
_entity_poly.pdbx_strand_id
1 'polypeptide(L)'
;MHLIDLEISKIQSIRIYLPCKKEDIKPFDIVSIEYIKEQIEYDLYVDDFATEAITSLKNQLKKALNFELQIQNEYINKGIGYYYNIYVNKLWTTDAQSLVDPSRNFSLWSTPTHIGIETIIYNVQNKIYIEISPIYKWNCDYPDDEKEYETFDDFLNNYRPIGIVAIDKSAAIKWLETCNEIIEIFKANDKK
;
A
#
# COMPACT_ATOMS: atom_id res chain seq x y z
N MET A 1 -5.29 16.61 -15.55
CA MET A 1 -4.85 15.65 -14.52
C MET A 1 -3.34 15.56 -14.61
N HIS A 2 -2.64 15.85 -13.52
CA HIS A 2 -1.18 15.75 -13.46
C HIS A 2 -0.83 14.44 -12.76
N LEU A 3 0.31 13.84 -13.09
CA LEU A 3 0.68 12.53 -12.55
C LEU A 3 2.16 12.48 -12.19
N ILE A 4 2.47 11.75 -11.13
CA ILE A 4 3.82 11.31 -10.79
C ILE A 4 3.87 9.81 -11.01
N ASP A 5 4.77 9.37 -11.89
CA ASP A 5 4.94 7.96 -12.23
C ASP A 5 6.14 7.40 -11.49
N LEU A 6 5.87 6.45 -10.60
CA LEU A 6 6.87 5.70 -9.86
C LEU A 6 7.10 4.39 -10.60
N GLU A 7 7.95 4.44 -11.64
CA GLU A 7 8.25 3.29 -12.49
C GLU A 7 8.95 2.17 -11.70
N ILE A 8 8.40 0.94 -11.81
CA ILE A 8 8.99 -0.29 -11.25
C ILE A 8 9.63 -1.10 -12.36
N SER A 9 8.91 -1.26 -13.48
CA SER A 9 9.38 -1.90 -14.71
C SER A 9 8.60 -1.36 -15.91
N LYS A 10 8.91 -1.85 -17.12
CA LYS A 10 8.21 -1.44 -18.36
C LYS A 10 6.70 -1.69 -18.35
N ILE A 11 6.22 -2.59 -17.49
CA ILE A 11 4.81 -3.02 -17.45
C ILE A 11 4.18 -2.81 -16.06
N GLN A 12 4.93 -2.21 -15.12
CA GLN A 12 4.50 -2.00 -13.75
C GLN A 12 4.94 -0.63 -13.24
N SER A 13 4.00 0.13 -12.69
CA SER A 13 4.30 1.38 -12.00
C SER A 13 3.28 1.69 -10.93
N ILE A 14 3.64 2.58 -10.01
CA ILE A 14 2.69 3.20 -9.08
C ILE A 14 2.48 4.64 -9.54
N ARG A 15 1.23 5.03 -9.78
CA ARG A 15 0.89 6.37 -10.27
C ARG A 15 0.20 7.16 -9.17
N ILE A 16 0.69 8.36 -8.92
CA ILE A 16 0.07 9.32 -7.99
C ILE A 16 -0.61 10.40 -8.83
N TYR A 17 -1.93 10.47 -8.77
CA TYR A 17 -2.74 11.44 -9.49
C TYR A 17 -2.91 12.70 -8.66
N LEU A 18 -2.51 13.82 -9.25
CA LEU A 18 -2.55 15.13 -8.60
C LEU A 18 -3.71 15.97 -9.17
N PRO A 19 -4.44 16.71 -8.31
CA PRO A 19 -5.55 17.56 -8.75
C PRO A 19 -5.07 18.83 -9.45
N CYS A 20 -3.80 19.19 -9.26
CA CYS A 20 -3.15 20.38 -9.79
C CYS A 20 -1.71 20.05 -10.23
N LYS A 21 -0.99 21.04 -10.75
CA LYS A 21 0.43 20.87 -11.08
C LYS A 21 1.22 20.56 -9.81
N LYS A 22 2.31 19.79 -9.94
CA LYS A 22 3.15 19.39 -8.82
C LYS A 22 3.63 20.61 -8.01
N GLU A 23 3.93 21.73 -8.66
CA GLU A 23 4.44 22.95 -8.01
C GLU A 23 3.37 23.69 -7.17
N ASP A 24 2.09 23.43 -7.45
CA ASP A 24 0.96 24.13 -6.84
C ASP A 24 0.27 23.28 -5.75
N ILE A 25 0.71 22.03 -5.56
CA ILE A 25 0.06 21.09 -4.64
C ILE A 25 0.16 21.55 -3.18
N LYS A 26 -0.94 21.37 -2.45
CA LYS A 26 -1.07 21.66 -1.03
C LYS A 26 -1.17 20.38 -0.19
N PRO A 27 -0.83 20.44 1.12
CA PRO A 27 -0.87 19.25 1.98
C PRO A 27 -2.23 18.54 2.03
N PHE A 28 -3.32 19.31 1.97
CA PHE A 28 -4.71 18.81 2.06
C PHE A 28 -5.40 18.69 0.70
N ASP A 29 -4.65 18.81 -0.40
CA ASP A 29 -5.21 18.47 -1.70
C ASP A 29 -5.49 16.96 -1.75
N ILE A 30 -6.57 16.61 -2.45
CA ILE A 30 -7.03 15.23 -2.58
C ILE A 30 -6.28 14.54 -3.71
N VAL A 31 -5.67 13.39 -3.43
CA VAL A 31 -4.94 12.57 -4.39
C VAL A 31 -5.42 11.13 -4.37
N SER A 32 -5.18 10.44 -5.48
CA SER A 32 -5.41 8.99 -5.60
C SER A 32 -4.13 8.32 -6.10
N ILE A 33 -3.92 7.08 -5.68
CA ILE A 33 -2.75 6.29 -6.04
C ILE A 33 -3.20 4.95 -6.58
N GLU A 34 -2.68 4.60 -7.75
CA GLU A 34 -2.97 3.33 -8.41
C GLU A 34 -1.68 2.54 -8.64
N TYR A 35 -1.80 1.22 -8.57
CA TYR A 35 -0.81 0.29 -9.09
C TYR A 35 -1.24 -0.20 -10.47
N ILE A 36 -0.35 -0.04 -11.44
CA ILE A 36 -0.55 -0.51 -12.80
C ILE A 36 0.22 -1.81 -12.97
N LYS A 37 -0.47 -2.87 -13.42
CA LYS A 37 0.15 -4.15 -13.77
C LYS A 37 -0.49 -4.70 -15.02
N GLU A 38 0.29 -4.81 -16.10
CA GLU A 38 -0.17 -5.43 -17.35
C GLU A 38 -1.47 -4.79 -17.90
N GLN A 39 -1.59 -3.46 -17.78
CA GLN A 39 -2.77 -2.66 -18.15
C GLN A 39 -3.98 -2.76 -17.22
N ILE A 40 -3.87 -3.50 -16.11
CA ILE A 40 -4.88 -3.50 -15.04
C ILE A 40 -4.48 -2.47 -13.99
N GLU A 41 -5.47 -1.71 -13.51
CA GLU A 41 -5.32 -0.65 -12.51
C GLU A 41 -5.92 -1.14 -11.19
N TYR A 42 -5.19 -0.90 -10.10
CA TYR A 42 -5.60 -1.26 -8.75
C TYR A 42 -5.46 -0.05 -7.84
N ASP A 43 -6.54 0.35 -7.20
CA ASP A 43 -6.52 1.41 -6.21
C ASP A 43 -5.68 1.01 -5.00
N LEU A 44 -4.72 1.87 -4.64
CA LEU A 44 -3.88 1.71 -3.45
C LEU A 44 -4.21 2.73 -2.36
N TYR A 45 -4.70 3.90 -2.75
CA TYR A 45 -5.07 5.03 -1.89
C TYR A 45 -6.09 5.88 -2.65
N VAL A 46 -7.25 6.17 -2.07
CA VAL A 46 -8.39 6.74 -2.81
C VAL A 46 -8.88 8.02 -2.17
N ASP A 47 -8.85 9.09 -2.97
CA ASP A 47 -9.49 10.38 -2.69
C ASP A 47 -9.23 10.92 -1.27
N ASP A 48 -7.97 10.91 -0.86
CA ASP A 48 -7.58 11.35 0.48
C ASP A 48 -6.32 12.25 0.44
N PHE A 49 -5.89 12.77 1.59
CA PHE A 49 -4.95 13.88 1.67
C PHE A 49 -3.54 13.53 1.17
N ALA A 50 -3.03 14.38 0.26
CA ALA A 50 -1.69 14.26 -0.29
C ALA A 50 -0.59 14.16 0.77
N THR A 51 -0.73 14.87 1.89
CA THR A 51 0.25 14.83 3.00
C THR A 51 0.40 13.43 3.59
N GLU A 52 -0.69 12.69 3.75
CA GLU A 52 -0.67 11.34 4.34
C GLU A 52 -0.04 10.34 3.36
N ALA A 53 -0.52 10.34 2.12
CA ALA A 53 0.00 9.52 1.04
C ALA A 53 1.53 9.66 0.88
N ILE A 54 2.02 10.89 0.73
CA ILE A 54 3.44 11.18 0.45
C ILE A 54 4.32 10.97 1.69
N THR A 55 3.83 11.31 2.88
CA THR A 55 4.59 11.14 4.13
C THR A 55 4.74 9.66 4.48
N SER A 56 3.69 8.86 4.31
CA SER A 56 3.75 7.41 4.52
C SER A 56 4.80 6.76 3.62
N LEU A 57 4.75 7.05 2.31
CA LEU A 57 5.73 6.55 1.34
C LEU A 57 7.16 6.96 1.67
N LYS A 58 7.39 8.24 1.99
CA LYS A 58 8.72 8.72 2.41
C LYS A 58 9.25 7.93 3.60
N ASN A 59 8.43 7.79 4.65
CA ASN A 59 8.86 7.17 5.90
C ASN A 59 9.20 5.70 5.68
N GLN A 60 8.36 4.99 4.92
CA GLN A 60 8.63 3.59 4.63
C GLN A 60 9.83 3.39 3.70
N LEU A 61 10.00 4.22 2.67
CA LEU A 61 11.19 4.16 1.81
C LEU A 61 12.48 4.40 2.60
N LYS A 62 12.47 5.35 3.56
CA LYS A 62 13.64 5.58 4.43
C LYS A 62 13.99 4.33 5.25
N LYS A 63 13.00 3.73 5.90
CA LYS A 63 13.20 2.49 6.67
C LYS A 63 13.69 1.35 5.77
N ALA A 64 13.07 1.17 4.61
CA ALA A 64 13.43 0.12 3.65
C ALA A 64 14.86 0.28 3.09
N LEU A 65 15.28 1.52 2.79
CA LEU A 65 16.63 1.83 2.31
C LEU A 65 17.71 1.62 3.38
N ASN A 66 17.33 1.71 4.66
CA ASN A 66 18.17 1.41 5.81
C ASN A 66 18.08 -0.07 6.28
N PHE A 67 17.32 -0.91 5.56
CA PHE A 67 17.08 -2.31 5.92
C PHE A 67 16.36 -2.51 7.28
N GLU A 68 15.58 -1.52 7.71
CA GLU A 68 14.83 -1.56 8.96
C GLU A 68 13.49 -2.33 8.84
N LEU A 69 13.11 -2.75 7.63
CA LEU A 69 11.85 -3.45 7.35
C LEU A 69 12.06 -4.93 7.00
N GLN A 70 13.02 -5.60 7.64
CA GLN A 70 13.29 -7.02 7.38
C GLN A 70 12.15 -7.91 7.89
N ILE A 71 11.56 -8.70 6.99
CA ILE A 71 10.52 -9.66 7.36
C ILE A 71 11.11 -10.99 7.85
N GLN A 72 10.32 -11.68 8.68
CA GLN A 72 10.61 -13.03 9.13
C GLN A 72 10.41 -14.05 7.99
N ASN A 73 11.10 -15.19 8.09
CA ASN A 73 11.08 -16.23 7.06
C ASN A 73 9.68 -16.80 6.79
N GLU A 74 8.79 -16.79 7.79
CA GLU A 74 7.42 -17.27 7.66
C GLU A 74 6.63 -16.50 6.59
N TYR A 75 6.88 -15.19 6.44
CA TYR A 75 6.13 -14.35 5.49
C TYR A 75 6.60 -14.51 4.04
N ILE A 76 7.79 -15.06 3.79
CA ILE A 76 8.42 -15.06 2.46
C ILE A 76 7.56 -15.76 1.40
N ASN A 77 6.90 -16.86 1.76
CA ASN A 77 6.20 -17.71 0.78
C ASN A 77 4.81 -17.21 0.40
N LYS A 78 4.12 -16.53 1.33
CA LYS A 78 2.72 -16.14 1.17
C LYS A 78 2.49 -14.63 1.16
N GLY A 79 3.51 -13.83 1.50
CA GLY A 79 3.38 -12.39 1.71
C GLY A 79 2.81 -12.06 3.08
N ILE A 80 3.01 -10.83 3.54
CA ILE A 80 2.45 -10.35 4.83
C ILE A 80 0.93 -10.30 4.76
N GLY A 81 0.36 -9.91 3.62
CA GLY A 81 -1.08 -9.74 3.41
C GLY A 81 -1.89 -11.01 3.66
N TYR A 82 -1.33 -12.18 3.36
CA TYR A 82 -1.95 -13.47 3.71
C TYR A 82 -2.15 -13.61 5.22
N TYR A 83 -1.10 -13.34 6.00
CA TYR A 83 -1.14 -13.43 7.45
C TYR A 83 -1.94 -12.29 8.07
N TYR A 84 -1.93 -11.11 7.45
CA TYR A 84 -2.76 -9.99 7.86
C TYR A 84 -4.25 -10.33 7.74
N ASN A 85 -4.68 -10.99 6.66
CA ASN A 85 -6.05 -11.47 6.54
C ASN A 85 -6.46 -12.45 7.66
N ILE A 86 -5.56 -13.38 8.03
CA ILE A 86 -5.78 -14.29 9.17
C ILE A 86 -5.87 -13.51 10.49
N TYR A 87 -5.00 -12.53 10.68
CA TYR A 87 -4.99 -11.67 11.86
C TYR A 87 -6.31 -10.89 11.99
N VAL A 88 -6.72 -10.19 10.94
CA VAL A 88 -7.97 -9.41 10.93
C VAL A 88 -9.17 -10.32 11.15
N ASN A 89 -9.28 -11.45 10.43
CA ASN A 89 -10.40 -12.36 10.63
C ASN A 89 -10.49 -12.88 12.07
N LYS A 90 -9.35 -13.20 12.71
CA LYS A 90 -9.32 -13.59 14.12
C LYS A 90 -9.72 -12.46 15.06
N LEU A 91 -9.31 -11.22 14.79
CA LEU A 91 -9.75 -10.07 15.58
C LEU A 91 -11.27 -9.89 15.55
N TRP A 92 -11.92 -10.14 14.41
CA TRP A 92 -13.37 -9.98 14.26
C TRP A 92 -14.17 -11.16 14.81
N THR A 93 -13.59 -12.36 14.82
CA THR A 93 -14.29 -13.60 15.23
C THR A 93 -13.96 -14.04 16.65
N THR A 94 -12.97 -13.44 17.30
CA THR A 94 -12.51 -13.82 18.65
C THR A 94 -12.11 -12.61 19.49
N ASP A 95 -12.27 -12.69 20.81
CA ASP A 95 -11.83 -11.65 21.77
C ASP A 95 -10.31 -11.73 22.10
N ALA A 96 -9.48 -12.16 21.14
CA ALA A 96 -8.08 -12.44 21.38
C ALA A 96 -7.22 -11.15 21.45
N GLN A 97 -7.13 -10.55 22.64
CA GLN A 97 -6.38 -9.32 22.90
C GLN A 97 -4.85 -9.46 22.72
N SER A 98 -4.32 -10.68 22.62
CA SER A 98 -2.88 -10.96 22.45
C SER A 98 -2.42 -11.07 21.00
N LEU A 99 -3.32 -10.88 20.03
CA LEU A 99 -2.95 -10.97 18.62
C LEU A 99 -1.97 -9.85 18.22
N VAL A 100 -0.89 -10.24 17.56
CA VAL A 100 0.12 -9.32 17.02
C VAL A 100 -0.19 -9.09 15.55
N ASP A 101 -0.35 -7.82 15.17
CA ASP A 101 -0.54 -7.41 13.78
C ASP A 101 0.74 -7.66 12.95
N PRO A 102 0.70 -8.55 11.94
CA PRO A 102 1.86 -8.84 11.11
C PRO A 102 2.24 -7.70 10.16
N SER A 103 1.33 -6.76 9.86
CA SER A 103 1.56 -5.66 8.91
C SER A 103 1.97 -4.35 9.58
N ARG A 104 1.81 -4.21 10.90
CA ARG A 104 1.97 -2.96 11.67
C ARG A 104 3.18 -2.09 11.30
N ASN A 105 4.34 -2.71 11.06
CA ASN A 105 5.57 -1.97 10.76
C ASN A 105 5.78 -1.72 9.25
N PHE A 106 5.02 -2.41 8.41
CA PHE A 106 5.24 -2.54 6.97
C PHE A 106 4.11 -1.93 6.11
N SER A 107 2.93 -1.68 6.70
CA SER A 107 1.81 -1.06 5.99
C SER A 107 2.20 0.32 5.45
N LEU A 108 1.86 0.54 4.18
CA LEU A 108 2.14 1.75 3.43
C LEU A 108 0.84 2.52 3.16
N TRP A 109 -0.12 1.88 2.49
CA TRP A 109 -1.44 2.44 2.20
C TRP A 109 -2.49 1.36 2.29
N SER A 110 -3.70 1.77 2.63
CA SER A 110 -4.87 0.92 2.68
C SER A 110 -6.02 1.60 1.94
N THR A 111 -6.92 0.78 1.41
CA THR A 111 -8.14 1.25 0.77
C THR A 111 -9.35 0.94 1.67
N PRO A 112 -10.48 1.65 1.48
CA PRO A 112 -11.73 1.27 2.12
C PRO A 112 -12.11 -0.19 1.87
N THR A 113 -12.85 -0.81 2.81
CA THR A 113 -13.23 -2.23 2.78
C THR A 113 -13.87 -2.69 1.47
N HIS A 114 -14.68 -1.84 0.82
CA HIS A 114 -15.34 -2.17 -0.44
C HIS A 114 -14.38 -2.36 -1.62
N ILE A 115 -13.18 -1.75 -1.55
CA ILE A 115 -12.07 -1.99 -2.49
C ILE A 115 -11.21 -3.15 -1.99
N GLY A 116 -10.84 -3.11 -0.71
CA GLY A 116 -10.20 -4.24 -0.03
C GLY A 116 -8.78 -4.54 -0.51
N ILE A 117 -7.90 -3.54 -0.50
CA ILE A 117 -6.48 -3.66 -0.86
C ILE A 117 -5.61 -3.04 0.25
N GLU A 118 -4.55 -3.76 0.63
CA GLU A 118 -3.43 -3.27 1.45
C GLU A 118 -2.15 -3.24 0.61
N THR A 119 -1.40 -2.14 0.75
CA THR A 119 -0.06 -1.98 0.19
C THR A 119 0.97 -2.06 1.30
N ILE A 120 1.95 -2.93 1.14
CA ILE A 120 2.94 -3.26 2.16
C ILE A 120 4.34 -3.14 1.54
N ILE A 121 5.30 -2.61 2.29
CA ILE A 121 6.69 -2.49 1.85
C ILE A 121 7.64 -3.09 2.88
N TYR A 122 8.60 -3.89 2.40
CA TYR A 122 9.51 -4.63 3.27
C TYR A 122 10.82 -5.02 2.60
N ASN A 123 11.74 -5.57 3.40
CA ASN A 123 13.02 -6.09 2.96
C ASN A 123 13.09 -7.62 3.00
N VAL A 124 13.66 -8.22 1.95
CA VAL A 124 14.10 -9.62 1.93
C VAL A 124 15.49 -9.69 1.33
N GLN A 125 16.46 -10.24 2.07
CA GLN A 125 17.83 -10.47 1.60
C GLN A 125 18.43 -9.23 0.89
N ASN A 126 18.31 -8.06 1.53
CA ASN A 126 18.79 -6.77 1.04
C ASN A 126 18.10 -6.22 -0.21
N LYS A 127 16.95 -6.75 -0.61
CA LYS A 127 16.07 -6.18 -1.64
C LYS A 127 14.85 -5.54 -0.98
N ILE A 128 14.30 -4.52 -1.63
CA ILE A 128 13.07 -3.87 -1.21
C ILE A 128 11.94 -4.45 -2.05
N TYR A 129 10.84 -4.83 -1.41
CA TYR A 129 9.65 -5.34 -2.05
C TYR A 129 8.46 -4.47 -1.71
N ILE A 130 7.57 -4.31 -2.69
CA ILE A 130 6.21 -3.81 -2.48
C ILE A 130 5.26 -4.96 -2.78
N GLU A 131 4.39 -5.23 -1.82
CA GLU A 131 3.31 -6.22 -1.90
C GLU A 131 1.98 -5.47 -1.95
N ILE A 132 1.15 -5.85 -2.93
CA ILE A 132 -0.21 -5.38 -3.11
C ILE A 132 -1.10 -6.59 -2.85
N SER A 133 -1.90 -6.51 -1.81
CA SER A 133 -2.59 -7.67 -1.25
C SER A 133 -4.08 -7.44 -1.12
N PRO A 134 -4.93 -8.37 -1.62
CA PRO A 134 -6.36 -8.28 -1.41
C PRO A 134 -6.68 -8.54 0.06
N ILE A 135 -7.74 -7.89 0.55
CA ILE A 135 -8.25 -8.00 1.90
C ILE A 135 -9.64 -8.62 1.87
N TYR A 136 -9.88 -9.52 2.80
CA TYR A 136 -11.19 -10.13 2.99
C TYR A 136 -12.17 -9.09 3.52
N LYS A 137 -13.08 -8.66 2.62
CA LYS A 137 -14.04 -7.59 2.87
C LYS A 137 -15.18 -7.97 3.82
N TRP A 138 -15.51 -9.25 3.93
CA TRP A 138 -16.68 -9.73 4.70
C TRP A 138 -16.43 -9.88 6.21
N ASN A 139 -15.33 -9.34 6.74
CA ASN A 139 -15.11 -9.29 8.20
C ASN A 139 -16.01 -8.23 8.87
N CYS A 140 -16.29 -7.14 8.18
CA CYS A 140 -17.04 -5.99 8.72
C CYS A 140 -18.16 -5.52 7.80
N ASP A 141 -18.43 -6.26 6.72
CA ASP A 141 -19.42 -5.92 5.72
C ASP A 141 -20.25 -7.15 5.33
N TYR A 142 -21.48 -6.92 4.88
CA TYR A 142 -22.38 -7.95 4.37
C TYR A 142 -22.69 -7.67 2.90
N PRO A 143 -22.71 -8.71 2.05
CA PRO A 143 -23.05 -8.52 0.65
C PRO A 143 -24.49 -8.03 0.49
N ASP A 144 -24.71 -7.09 -0.43
CA ASP A 144 -26.05 -6.73 -0.89
C ASP A 144 -26.70 -7.86 -1.70
N ASP A 145 -25.88 -8.68 -2.41
CA ASP A 145 -26.29 -9.92 -3.07
C ASP A 145 -25.52 -11.11 -2.48
N GLU A 146 -26.23 -12.06 -1.85
CA GLU A 146 -25.64 -13.26 -1.24
C GLU A 146 -24.73 -14.06 -2.18
N LYS A 147 -24.88 -13.92 -3.51
CA LYS A 147 -23.99 -14.57 -4.49
C LYS A 147 -22.57 -14.00 -4.51
N GLU A 148 -22.38 -12.79 -4.01
CA GLU A 148 -21.06 -12.18 -3.88
C GLU A 148 -20.32 -12.66 -2.63
N TYR A 149 -21.04 -13.23 -1.66
CA TYR A 149 -20.45 -13.74 -0.44
C TYR A 149 -19.45 -14.85 -0.72
N GLU A 150 -18.26 -14.72 -0.14
CA GLU A 150 -17.22 -15.75 -0.12
C GLU A 150 -16.89 -16.03 1.34
N THR A 151 -16.75 -17.30 1.73
CA THR A 151 -16.32 -17.62 3.09
C THR A 151 -14.84 -17.26 3.30
N PHE A 152 -14.45 -17.00 4.54
CA PHE A 152 -13.03 -16.69 4.82
C PHE A 152 -12.10 -17.85 4.44
N ASP A 153 -12.54 -19.09 4.63
CA ASP A 153 -11.76 -20.26 4.26
C ASP A 153 -11.60 -20.36 2.74
N ASP A 154 -12.65 -20.11 1.96
CA ASP A 154 -12.58 -20.10 0.49
C ASP A 154 -11.66 -18.99 -0.02
N PHE A 155 -11.81 -17.78 0.52
CA PHE A 155 -10.93 -16.64 0.23
C PHE A 155 -9.46 -16.99 0.51
N LEU A 156 -9.17 -17.54 1.70
CA LEU A 156 -7.80 -17.83 2.12
C LEU A 156 -7.18 -18.98 1.30
N ASN A 157 -7.98 -19.99 0.93
CA ASN A 157 -7.55 -21.10 0.07
C ASN A 157 -7.20 -20.63 -1.35
N ASN A 158 -7.93 -19.63 -1.86
CA ASN A 158 -7.73 -19.06 -3.18
C ASN A 158 -6.80 -17.84 -3.18
N TYR A 159 -6.36 -17.39 -2.00
CA TYR A 159 -5.59 -16.16 -1.83
C TYR A 159 -4.33 -16.13 -2.70
N ARG A 160 -4.20 -15.02 -3.44
CA ARG A 160 -2.98 -14.64 -4.16
C ARG A 160 -2.77 -13.13 -4.03
N PRO A 161 -1.55 -12.68 -3.72
CA PRO A 161 -1.23 -11.26 -3.82
C PRO A 161 -1.48 -10.76 -5.25
N ILE A 162 -2.01 -9.54 -5.37
CA ILE A 162 -2.19 -8.86 -6.66
C ILE A 162 -0.82 -8.67 -7.31
N GLY A 163 0.18 -8.27 -6.53
CA GLY A 163 1.56 -8.17 -6.97
C GLY A 163 2.53 -8.22 -5.81
N ILE A 164 3.66 -8.90 -6.01
CA ILE A 164 4.85 -8.74 -5.17
C ILE A 164 5.97 -8.35 -6.13
N VAL A 165 6.46 -7.13 -6.00
CA VAL A 165 7.45 -6.55 -6.90
C VAL A 165 8.68 -6.13 -6.14
N ALA A 166 9.84 -6.52 -6.65
CA ALA A 166 11.11 -5.98 -6.16
C ALA A 166 11.32 -4.59 -6.80
N ILE A 167 11.67 -3.60 -5.99
CA ILE A 167 12.12 -2.30 -6.49
C ILE A 167 13.63 -2.18 -6.33
N ASP A 168 14.28 -1.67 -7.37
CA ASP A 168 15.71 -1.41 -7.32
C ASP A 168 16.00 -0.30 -6.31
N LYS A 169 17.16 -0.40 -5.63
CA LYS A 169 17.60 0.61 -4.66
C LYS A 169 17.66 2.01 -5.29
N SER A 170 18.07 2.10 -6.55
CA SER A 170 18.11 3.38 -7.29
C SER A 170 16.72 3.96 -7.53
N ALA A 171 15.72 3.13 -7.81
CA ALA A 171 14.32 3.55 -7.92
C ALA A 171 13.80 4.06 -6.57
N ALA A 172 14.02 3.30 -5.49
CA ALA A 172 13.64 3.70 -4.14
C ALA A 172 14.27 5.04 -3.70
N ILE A 173 15.53 5.31 -4.06
CA ILE A 173 16.18 6.60 -3.81
C ILE A 173 15.48 7.73 -4.57
N LYS A 174 15.20 7.57 -5.87
CA LYS A 174 14.50 8.57 -6.68
C LYS A 174 13.09 8.86 -6.17
N TRP A 175 12.38 7.83 -5.74
CA TRP A 175 11.05 7.98 -5.16
C TRP A 175 11.12 8.75 -3.84
N LEU A 176 12.12 8.45 -3.00
CA LEU A 176 12.34 9.19 -1.75
C LEU A 176 12.68 10.67 -2.00
N GLU A 177 13.53 10.96 -2.99
CA GLU A 177 13.84 12.33 -3.43
C GLU A 177 12.57 13.06 -3.89
N THR A 178 11.73 12.38 -4.69
CA THR A 178 10.44 12.90 -5.15
C THR A 178 9.52 13.24 -3.97
N CYS A 179 9.39 12.34 -2.99
CA CYS A 179 8.58 12.62 -1.80
C CYS A 179 9.13 13.80 -1.00
N ASN A 180 10.46 13.93 -0.87
CA ASN A 180 11.07 15.07 -0.17
C ASN A 180 10.80 16.38 -0.91
N GLU A 181 10.89 16.40 -2.23
CA GLU A 181 10.57 17.57 -3.06
C GLU A 181 9.11 18.01 -2.83
N ILE A 182 8.15 17.10 -2.93
CA ILE A 182 6.73 17.40 -2.72
C ILE A 182 6.47 17.93 -1.31
N ILE A 183 7.12 17.37 -0.28
CA ILE A 183 6.97 17.85 1.09
C ILE A 183 7.53 19.28 1.26
N GLU A 184 8.59 19.66 0.55
CA GLU A 184 9.06 21.05 0.57
C GLU A 184 8.07 21.98 -0.18
N ILE A 185 7.46 21.51 -1.27
CA ILE A 185 6.39 22.24 -1.96
C ILE A 185 5.18 22.46 -1.04
N PHE A 186 4.73 21.42 -0.33
CA PHE A 186 3.69 21.52 0.70
C PHE A 186 3.99 22.64 1.70
N LYS A 187 5.19 22.67 2.28
CA LYS A 187 5.61 23.70 3.24
C LYS A 187 5.66 25.11 2.64
N ALA A 188 5.98 25.23 1.36
CA ALA A 188 6.01 26.52 0.67
C ALA A 188 4.60 27.03 0.35
N ASN A 189 3.68 26.13 0.02
CA ASN A 189 2.31 26.47 -0.36
C ASN A 189 1.35 26.60 0.83
N ASP A 190 1.65 25.99 1.97
CA ASP A 190 0.89 26.14 3.24
C ASP A 190 1.12 27.50 3.91
N LYS A 191 2.22 28.19 3.56
CA LYS A 191 2.56 29.54 4.06
C LYS A 191 1.91 30.68 3.27
N LYS A 192 1.18 30.38 2.19
CA LYS A 192 0.52 31.35 1.31
C LYS A 192 -0.96 31.43 1.62
#